data_AF-A0AAV8W1G1-F1
#
_entry.id   AF-A0AAV8W1G1-F1
#
_cell.length_a   1.000
_cell.length_b   1.000
_cell.length_c   1.000
_cell.angle_alpha   90.00
_cell.angle_beta   90.00
_cell.angle_gamma   90.00
#
_symmetry.space_group_name_H-M   'P 1'
#
loop_
_entity.id
_entity.type
_entity.pdbx_description
1 polymer ?
#
loop_
_entity_poly.entity_id
_entity_poly.type
_entity_poly.pdbx_seq_one_letter_code
_entity_poly.pdbx_strand_id
1 'polypeptide(L)'
;MVGKAVLVFGVAIFAVFAQVYSFETGNNDDVPIVRNDAEKILKKLKAAVDKAMEQAQKALDDAEKKIQEKAAAIESSAEADMQTNEKTQENAVAQQKQKATDADVSIDDCLTGNEDKLVNLPAVYTQEMVTCTNAKISDGVSYAQDALNKVQNIVNEVENIKQEIKDCGHGLKAVKCIAKLAVKIEKDITSLPTKIETDIAATVVMIAQLEQKVNSCASDNVSKSKSEGDAVVAAVTTCVAGKIPA
;
A
#
# COMPACT_ATOMS: atom_id res chain seq x y z
N MET A 1 7.08 17.24 -12.39
CA MET A 1 5.71 17.81 -12.34
C MET A 1 4.85 16.86 -11.51
N VAL A 2 4.72 17.12 -10.21
CA VAL A 2 3.97 16.26 -9.28
C VAL A 2 2.51 16.71 -9.34
N GLY A 3 1.66 15.86 -9.91
CA GLY A 3 0.26 16.14 -10.17
C GLY A 3 -0.51 16.44 -8.88
N LYS A 4 -1.07 17.66 -8.83
CA LYS A 4 -2.11 18.08 -7.88
C LYS A 4 -3.35 17.21 -8.10
N ALA A 5 -3.60 16.25 -7.22
CA ALA A 5 -4.88 15.55 -7.13
C ALA A 5 -5.06 14.98 -5.72
N VAL A 6 -5.03 15.84 -4.72
CA VAL A 6 -5.59 15.59 -3.38
C VAL A 6 -6.36 16.86 -3.05
N LEU A 7 -7.58 16.72 -2.51
CA LEU A 7 -8.69 17.70 -2.47
C LEU A 7 -9.60 17.47 -3.69
N VAL A 8 -10.83 16.97 -3.57
CA VAL A 8 -11.91 17.47 -2.72
C VAL A 8 -12.90 16.33 -2.47
N PHE A 9 -13.06 15.87 -1.23
CA PHE A 9 -14.30 15.25 -0.76
C PHE A 9 -14.55 15.71 0.66
N GLY A 10 -14.70 17.03 0.80
CA GLY A 10 -15.21 17.65 2.00
C GLY A 10 -16.56 18.30 1.69
N VAL A 11 -17.48 18.17 2.64
CA VAL A 11 -18.72 18.94 2.79
C VAL A 11 -19.96 18.39 2.06
N ALA A 12 -20.83 17.70 2.80
CA ALA A 12 -22.29 17.90 2.74
C ALA A 12 -23.08 17.06 3.79
N ILE A 13 -22.81 17.13 5.10
CA ILE A 13 -23.75 16.59 6.11
C ILE A 13 -23.74 17.48 7.38
N PHE A 14 -24.39 18.64 7.35
CA PHE A 14 -24.47 19.55 8.52
C PHE A 14 -25.85 20.16 8.77
N ALA A 15 -26.94 19.48 8.40
CA ALA A 15 -28.31 20.04 8.50
C ALA A 15 -29.30 19.26 9.38
N VAL A 16 -28.86 18.36 10.28
CA VAL A 16 -29.79 17.48 11.04
C VAL A 16 -29.77 17.71 12.57
N PHE A 17 -29.10 18.75 13.08
CA PHE A 17 -28.92 18.92 14.54
C PHE A 17 -30.07 19.62 15.31
N ALA A 18 -31.19 20.00 14.67
CA ALA A 18 -32.13 20.95 15.29
C ALA A 18 -33.49 20.40 15.78
N GLN A 19 -33.82 19.11 15.63
CA GLN A 19 -35.23 18.65 15.85
C GLN A 19 -35.49 17.70 17.04
N VAL A 20 -34.50 17.30 17.85
CA VAL A 20 -34.70 16.24 18.87
C VAL A 20 -34.95 16.75 20.31
N TYR A 21 -35.01 18.06 20.55
CA TYR A 21 -35.15 18.59 21.92
C TYR A 21 -36.58 18.66 22.49
N SER A 22 -37.60 18.11 21.81
CA SER A 22 -39.01 18.17 22.30
C SER A 22 -39.53 16.85 22.87
N PHE A 23 -38.70 16.03 23.52
CA PHE A 23 -39.14 14.80 24.17
C PHE A 23 -39.35 14.99 25.69
N GLU A 24 -40.20 15.95 26.07
CA GLU A 24 -40.75 16.03 27.43
C GLU A 24 -42.27 15.87 27.36
N THR A 25 -42.76 14.92 28.16
CA THR A 25 -44.16 14.49 28.36
C THR A 25 -44.68 13.49 27.33
N GLY A 26 -44.79 12.21 27.74
CA GLY A 26 -45.31 11.15 26.89
C GLY A 26 -45.87 9.96 27.67
N ASN A 27 -47.11 9.58 27.34
CA ASN A 27 -47.84 8.44 27.89
C ASN A 27 -47.19 7.11 27.47
N ASN A 28 -47.63 5.98 28.03
CA ASN A 28 -47.12 4.65 27.66
C ASN A 28 -47.27 4.30 26.15
N ASP A 29 -48.07 5.06 25.40
CA ASP A 29 -48.29 4.88 23.95
C ASP A 29 -47.13 5.38 23.07
N ASP A 30 -46.14 6.08 23.62
CA ASP A 30 -45.04 6.68 22.83
C ASP A 30 -43.85 5.72 22.60
N VAL A 31 -43.80 4.57 23.29
CA VAL A 31 -42.72 3.58 23.17
C VAL A 31 -42.52 3.06 21.73
N PRO A 32 -43.57 2.73 20.96
CA PRO A 32 -43.41 2.29 19.56
C PRO A 32 -42.85 3.39 18.64
N ILE A 33 -43.20 4.67 18.89
CA ILE A 33 -42.75 5.80 18.08
C ILE A 33 -41.25 6.02 18.25
N VAL A 34 -40.77 6.12 19.51
CA VAL A 34 -39.35 6.34 19.81
C VAL A 34 -38.48 5.17 19.34
N ARG A 35 -39.00 3.93 19.44
CA ARG A 35 -38.31 2.74 18.90
C ARG A 35 -38.17 2.83 17.38
N ASN A 36 -39.25 3.14 16.67
CA ASN A 36 -39.22 3.29 15.21
C ASN A 36 -38.26 4.39 14.77
N ASP A 37 -38.20 5.51 15.49
CA ASP A 37 -37.26 6.60 15.21
C ASP A 37 -35.81 6.17 15.42
N ALA A 38 -35.51 5.50 16.54
CA ALA A 38 -34.16 4.96 16.78
C ALA A 38 -33.74 3.92 15.73
N GLU A 39 -34.64 3.03 15.31
CA GLU A 39 -34.40 2.07 14.22
C GLU A 39 -34.16 2.77 12.87
N LYS A 40 -34.88 3.86 12.59
CA LYS A 40 -34.70 4.67 11.38
C LYS A 40 -33.36 5.40 11.40
N ILE A 41 -32.94 5.96 12.54
CA ILE A 41 -31.63 6.59 12.71
C ILE A 41 -30.53 5.52 12.60
N LEU A 42 -30.71 4.34 13.19
CA LEU A 42 -29.78 3.21 13.06
C LEU A 42 -29.62 2.77 11.60
N LYS A 43 -30.71 2.73 10.82
CA LYS A 43 -30.65 2.43 9.39
C LYS A 43 -29.85 3.49 8.62
N LYS A 44 -29.97 4.77 8.99
CA LYS A 44 -29.14 5.85 8.41
C LYS A 44 -27.66 5.69 8.78
N LEU A 45 -27.37 5.35 10.03
CA LEU A 45 -26.00 5.07 10.48
C LEU A 45 -25.39 3.93 9.67
N LYS A 46 -26.11 2.80 9.56
CA LYS A 46 -25.66 1.66 8.78
C LYS A 46 -25.37 2.03 7.33
N ALA A 47 -26.29 2.74 6.67
CA ALA A 47 -26.07 3.19 5.29
C ALA A 47 -24.87 4.16 5.15
N ALA A 48 -24.63 5.02 6.14
CA ALA A 48 -23.48 5.92 6.14
C ALA A 48 -22.15 5.16 6.32
N VAL A 49 -22.12 4.18 7.22
CA VAL A 49 -20.96 3.30 7.43
C VAL A 49 -20.71 2.44 6.20
N ASP A 50 -21.73 1.77 5.64
CA ASP A 50 -21.61 0.94 4.44
C ASP A 50 -21.03 1.74 3.26
N LYS A 51 -21.53 2.96 3.04
CA LYS A 51 -20.99 3.86 2.01
C LYS A 51 -19.54 4.24 2.27
N ALA A 52 -19.18 4.55 3.53
CA ALA A 52 -17.80 4.86 3.90
C ALA A 52 -16.89 3.64 3.70
N MET A 53 -17.38 2.42 3.92
CA MET A 53 -16.67 1.17 3.64
C MET A 53 -16.41 0.97 2.15
N GLU A 54 -17.42 1.17 1.31
CA GLU A 54 -17.27 1.05 -0.15
C GLU A 54 -16.21 2.04 -0.66
N GLN A 55 -16.24 3.27 -0.15
CA GLN A 55 -15.25 4.30 -0.49
C GLN A 55 -13.86 3.94 0.04
N ALA A 56 -13.79 3.38 1.26
CA ALA A 56 -12.56 2.91 1.88
C ALA A 56 -11.90 1.80 1.05
N GLN A 57 -12.66 0.77 0.69
CA GLN A 57 -12.20 -0.33 -0.15
C GLN A 57 -11.65 0.20 -1.47
N LYS A 58 -12.43 1.04 -2.16
CA LYS A 58 -12.01 1.63 -3.43
C LYS A 58 -10.71 2.43 -3.30
N ALA A 59 -10.56 3.23 -2.24
CA ALA A 59 -9.36 4.02 -2.03
C ALA A 59 -8.12 3.15 -1.76
N LEU A 60 -8.29 2.04 -1.04
CA LEU A 60 -7.22 1.07 -0.80
C LEU A 60 -6.85 0.31 -2.08
N ASP A 61 -7.84 -0.15 -2.85
CA ASP A 61 -7.63 -0.82 -4.15
C ASP A 61 -6.91 0.09 -5.15
N ASP A 62 -7.33 1.36 -5.24
CA ASP A 62 -6.69 2.37 -6.10
C ASP A 62 -5.24 2.63 -5.65
N ALA A 63 -4.98 2.66 -4.34
CA ALA A 63 -3.64 2.85 -3.80
C ALA A 63 -2.74 1.63 -4.06
N GLU A 64 -3.26 0.42 -3.89
CA GLU A 64 -2.57 -0.84 -4.18
C GLU A 64 -2.20 -0.93 -5.67
N LYS A 65 -3.17 -0.69 -6.56
CA LYS A 65 -2.93 -0.67 -8.00
C LYS A 65 -1.85 0.33 -8.38
N LYS A 66 -1.90 1.54 -7.81
CA LYS A 66 -0.91 2.58 -8.09
C LYS A 66 0.50 2.19 -7.65
N ILE A 67 0.66 1.53 -6.49
CA ILE A 67 1.98 1.06 -6.07
C ILE A 67 2.48 -0.10 -6.93
N GLN A 68 1.59 -1.01 -7.37
CA GLN A 68 1.95 -2.09 -8.31
C GLN A 68 2.41 -1.55 -9.67
N GLU A 69 1.71 -0.58 -10.25
CA GLU A 69 2.09 0.06 -11.50
C GLU A 69 3.45 0.76 -11.39
N LYS A 70 3.68 1.47 -10.28
CA LYS A 70 4.97 2.12 -10.01
C LYS A 70 6.09 1.12 -9.80
N ALA A 71 5.83 0.04 -9.07
CA ALA A 71 6.78 -1.03 -8.86
C ALA A 71 7.22 -1.65 -10.18
N ALA A 72 6.28 -2.01 -11.06
CA ALA A 72 6.60 -2.54 -12.38
C ALA A 72 7.44 -1.57 -13.23
N ALA A 73 7.13 -0.27 -13.17
CA ALA A 73 7.92 0.75 -13.88
C ALA A 73 9.35 0.89 -13.32
N ILE A 74 9.50 0.84 -11.99
CA ILE A 74 10.80 0.88 -11.31
C ILE A 74 11.62 -0.37 -11.65
N GLU A 75 11.02 -1.56 -11.55
CA GLU A 75 11.65 -2.83 -11.88
C GLU A 75 12.12 -2.86 -13.34
N SER A 76 11.27 -2.44 -14.27
CA SER A 76 11.62 -2.38 -15.69
C SER A 76 12.77 -1.40 -15.97
N SER A 77 12.79 -0.24 -15.31
CA SER A 77 13.91 0.72 -15.43
C SER A 77 15.21 0.14 -14.87
N ALA A 78 15.14 -0.52 -13.72
CA ALA A 78 16.31 -1.11 -13.07
C ALA A 78 16.88 -2.30 -13.86
N GLU A 79 16.02 -3.13 -14.44
CA GLU A 79 16.45 -4.21 -15.34
C GLU A 79 17.19 -3.64 -16.56
N ALA A 80 16.69 -2.57 -17.18
CA ALA A 80 17.36 -1.91 -18.29
C ALA A 80 18.73 -1.33 -17.90
N ASP A 81 18.85 -0.78 -16.69
CA ASP A 81 20.11 -0.29 -16.14
C ASP A 81 21.11 -1.45 -15.90
N MET A 82 20.64 -2.58 -15.37
CA MET A 82 21.47 -3.79 -15.20
C MET A 82 21.98 -4.32 -16.54
N GLN A 83 21.12 -4.43 -17.55
CA GLN A 83 21.51 -4.83 -18.91
C GLN A 83 22.50 -3.84 -19.57
N THR A 84 22.37 -2.55 -19.28
CA THR A 84 23.30 -1.53 -19.77
C THR A 84 24.68 -1.66 -19.10
N ASN A 85 24.70 -1.95 -17.80
CA ASN A 85 25.95 -2.22 -17.07
C ASN A 85 26.61 -3.50 -17.59
N GLU A 86 25.86 -4.58 -17.78
CA GLU A 86 26.34 -5.84 -18.38
C GLU A 86 27.04 -5.60 -19.71
N LYS A 87 26.37 -4.96 -20.68
CA LYS A 87 26.95 -4.63 -21.99
C LYS A 87 28.23 -3.80 -21.88
N THR A 88 28.27 -2.87 -20.94
CA THR A 88 29.48 -2.05 -20.71
C THR A 88 30.64 -2.92 -20.22
N GLN A 89 30.36 -3.88 -19.33
CA GLN A 89 31.35 -4.79 -18.75
C GLN A 89 31.81 -5.84 -19.77
N GLU A 90 30.89 -6.40 -20.57
CA GLU A 90 31.22 -7.28 -21.69
C GLU A 90 32.16 -6.60 -22.70
N ASN A 91 31.85 -5.34 -23.07
CA ASN A 91 32.71 -4.57 -23.96
C ASN A 91 34.11 -4.35 -23.35
N ALA A 92 34.21 -4.12 -22.04
CA ALA A 92 35.49 -4.00 -21.37
C ALA A 92 36.29 -5.31 -21.40
N VAL A 93 35.63 -6.46 -21.20
CA VAL A 93 36.26 -7.79 -21.35
C VAL A 93 36.69 -8.02 -22.80
N ALA A 94 35.85 -7.70 -23.79
CA ALA A 94 36.17 -7.83 -25.21
C ALA A 94 37.42 -7.01 -25.60
N GLN A 95 37.58 -5.82 -25.04
CA GLN A 95 38.80 -5.03 -25.23
C GLN A 95 40.05 -5.73 -24.68
N GLN A 96 39.94 -6.45 -23.55
CA GLN A 96 41.08 -7.25 -23.04
C GLN A 96 41.37 -8.46 -23.93
N LYS A 97 40.32 -9.12 -24.47
CA LYS A 97 40.49 -10.19 -25.46
C LYS A 97 41.24 -9.70 -26.71
N GLN A 98 40.89 -8.52 -27.21
CA GLN A 98 41.57 -7.93 -28.36
C GLN A 98 43.05 -7.67 -28.06
N LYS A 99 43.36 -7.05 -26.91
CA LYS A 99 44.75 -6.80 -26.50
C LYS A 99 45.58 -8.08 -26.41
N ALA A 100 45.01 -9.15 -25.84
CA ALA A 100 45.68 -10.44 -25.74
C ALA A 100 45.91 -11.07 -27.12
N THR A 101 44.93 -10.96 -28.01
CA THR A 101 45.03 -11.41 -29.40
C THR A 101 46.13 -10.66 -30.15
N ASP A 102 46.19 -9.33 -30.01
CA ASP A 102 47.21 -8.49 -30.64
C ASP A 102 48.63 -8.83 -30.13
N ALA A 103 48.73 -9.37 -28.91
CA ALA A 103 49.97 -9.81 -28.29
C ALA A 103 50.30 -11.30 -28.54
N ASP A 104 49.46 -12.04 -29.27
CA ASP A 104 49.58 -13.50 -29.49
C ASP A 104 49.63 -14.32 -28.18
N VAL A 105 48.82 -13.91 -27.19
CA VAL A 105 48.75 -14.54 -25.85
C VAL A 105 47.36 -15.12 -25.59
N SER A 106 47.30 -16.39 -25.16
CA SER A 106 46.04 -17.00 -24.69
C SER A 106 45.66 -16.53 -23.28
N ILE A 107 44.38 -16.21 -23.10
CA ILE A 107 43.78 -15.73 -21.86
C ILE A 107 42.55 -16.54 -21.42
N ASP A 108 42.40 -17.78 -21.93
CA ASP A 108 41.22 -18.61 -21.65
C ASP A 108 41.03 -18.87 -20.15
N ASP A 109 42.12 -19.00 -19.40
CA ASP A 109 42.13 -19.12 -17.95
C ASP A 109 41.71 -17.83 -17.23
N CYS A 110 41.94 -16.65 -17.82
CA CYS A 110 41.43 -15.38 -17.30
C CYS A 110 39.91 -15.24 -17.53
N LEU A 111 39.37 -15.88 -18.56
CA LEU A 111 37.96 -15.77 -18.95
C LEU A 111 37.07 -16.85 -18.32
N THR A 112 37.64 -18.02 -18.03
CA THR A 112 36.91 -19.18 -17.51
C THR A 112 36.08 -18.81 -16.27
N GLY A 113 34.75 -18.96 -16.38
CA GLY A 113 33.77 -18.65 -15.33
C GLY A 113 33.46 -17.16 -15.13
N ASN A 114 34.34 -16.25 -15.56
CA ASN A 114 34.11 -14.80 -15.46
C ASN A 114 33.07 -14.31 -16.47
N GLU A 115 33.09 -14.83 -17.69
CA GLU A 115 32.11 -14.46 -18.72
C GLU A 115 30.71 -14.93 -18.35
N ASP A 116 30.58 -16.20 -17.95
CA ASP A 116 29.31 -16.75 -17.47
C ASP A 116 28.80 -15.97 -16.26
N LYS A 117 29.69 -15.57 -15.35
CA LYS A 117 29.30 -14.75 -14.20
C LYS A 117 28.73 -13.40 -14.66
N LEU A 118 29.39 -12.70 -15.59
CA LEU A 118 28.92 -11.41 -16.11
C LEU A 118 27.52 -11.50 -16.73
N VAL A 119 27.31 -12.49 -17.62
CA VAL A 119 26.03 -12.68 -18.32
C VAL A 119 24.88 -13.01 -17.36
N ASN A 120 25.18 -13.70 -16.25
CA ASN A 120 24.15 -14.11 -15.30
C ASN A 120 23.85 -13.06 -14.21
N LEU A 121 24.69 -12.05 -14.01
CA LEU A 121 24.52 -11.04 -12.95
C LEU A 121 23.17 -10.30 -13.04
N PRO A 122 22.72 -9.80 -14.20
CA PRO A 122 21.43 -9.11 -14.31
C PRO A 122 20.25 -10.00 -13.91
N ALA A 123 20.26 -11.28 -14.28
CA ALA A 123 19.18 -12.20 -13.95
C ALA A 123 19.10 -12.46 -12.44
N VAL A 124 20.24 -12.67 -11.77
CA VAL A 124 20.33 -12.87 -10.32
C VAL A 124 19.79 -11.64 -9.58
N TYR A 125 20.29 -10.45 -9.93
CA TYR A 125 19.92 -9.22 -9.24
C TYR A 125 18.52 -8.72 -9.58
N THR A 126 17.99 -9.05 -10.76
CA THR A 126 16.56 -8.86 -11.10
C THR A 126 15.67 -9.71 -10.19
N GLN A 127 16.01 -10.98 -9.97
CA GLN A 127 15.23 -11.86 -9.10
C GLN A 127 15.25 -11.38 -7.64
N GLU A 128 16.40 -10.93 -7.14
CA GLU A 128 16.51 -10.33 -5.79
C GLU A 128 15.67 -9.04 -5.66
N MET A 129 15.74 -8.17 -6.67
CA MET A 129 14.94 -6.95 -6.74
C MET A 129 13.44 -7.25 -6.70
N VAL A 130 12.94 -8.12 -7.58
CA VAL A 130 11.52 -8.50 -7.65
C VAL A 130 11.05 -9.09 -6.32
N THR A 131 11.88 -9.91 -5.68
CA THR A 131 11.58 -10.48 -4.36
C THR A 131 11.45 -9.38 -3.30
N CYS A 132 12.38 -8.42 -3.28
CA CYS A 132 12.35 -7.28 -2.36
C CYS A 132 11.11 -6.40 -2.59
N THR A 133 10.82 -6.06 -3.85
CA THR A 133 9.66 -5.25 -4.23
C THR A 133 8.35 -5.91 -3.83
N ASN A 134 8.17 -7.20 -4.13
CA ASN A 134 6.97 -7.95 -3.77
C ASN A 134 6.77 -8.01 -2.25
N ALA A 135 7.84 -8.14 -1.46
CA ALA A 135 7.75 -8.06 -0.02
C ALA A 135 7.23 -6.68 0.45
N LYS A 136 7.68 -5.59 -0.18
CA LYS A 136 7.19 -4.23 0.14
C LYS A 136 5.74 -4.01 -0.27
N ILE A 137 5.32 -4.54 -1.42
CA ILE A 137 3.91 -4.51 -1.83
C ILE A 137 3.05 -5.30 -0.84
N SER A 138 3.52 -6.47 -0.41
CA SER A 138 2.84 -7.29 0.60
C SER A 138 2.66 -6.56 1.93
N ASP A 139 3.64 -5.77 2.38
CA ASP A 139 3.49 -4.89 3.55
C ASP A 139 2.32 -3.92 3.35
N GLY A 140 2.16 -3.36 2.15
CA GLY A 140 1.06 -2.46 1.78
C GLY A 140 -0.32 -3.12 1.82
N VAL A 141 -0.42 -4.34 1.28
CA VAL A 141 -1.64 -5.15 1.34
C VAL A 141 -2.03 -5.44 2.80
N SER A 142 -1.04 -5.72 3.66
CA SER A 142 -1.29 -5.91 5.09
C SER A 142 -1.85 -4.64 5.75
N TYR A 143 -1.33 -3.46 5.43
CA TYR A 143 -1.87 -2.20 5.96
C TYR A 143 -3.32 -1.97 5.52
N ALA A 144 -3.65 -2.28 4.26
CA ALA A 144 -5.01 -2.20 3.73
C ALA A 144 -5.96 -3.15 4.48
N GLN A 145 -5.54 -4.40 4.69
CA GLN A 145 -6.32 -5.40 5.42
C GLN A 145 -6.54 -5.00 6.88
N ASP A 146 -5.52 -4.48 7.56
CA ASP A 146 -5.64 -4.00 8.94
C ASP A 146 -6.62 -2.82 9.05
N ALA A 147 -6.60 -1.92 8.07
CA ALA A 147 -7.57 -0.82 8.01
C ALA A 147 -8.99 -1.36 7.83
N LEU A 148 -9.22 -2.28 6.88
CA LEU A 148 -10.53 -2.91 6.67
C LEU A 148 -11.02 -3.67 7.90
N ASN A 149 -10.14 -4.36 8.62
CA ASN A 149 -10.49 -5.04 9.88
C ASN A 149 -10.95 -4.06 10.97
N LYS A 150 -10.28 -2.91 11.10
CA LYS A 150 -10.71 -1.83 12.02
C LYS A 150 -12.10 -1.30 11.62
N VAL A 151 -12.34 -1.14 10.33
CA VAL A 151 -13.63 -0.70 9.81
C VAL A 151 -14.72 -1.75 10.04
N GLN A 152 -14.41 -3.03 9.89
CA GLN A 152 -15.36 -4.12 10.19
C GLN A 152 -15.76 -4.14 11.67
N ASN A 153 -14.86 -3.79 12.59
CA ASN A 153 -15.20 -3.64 14.00
C ASN A 153 -16.23 -2.54 14.23
N ILE A 154 -16.18 -1.45 13.45
CA ILE A 154 -17.18 -0.38 13.49
C ILE A 154 -18.55 -0.92 13.04
N VAL A 155 -18.61 -1.76 12.00
CA VAL A 155 -19.86 -2.42 11.59
C VAL A 155 -20.44 -3.28 12.73
N ASN A 156 -19.57 -4.03 13.41
CA ASN A 156 -19.99 -4.85 14.55
C ASN A 156 -20.52 -3.98 15.70
N GLU A 157 -19.92 -2.81 15.94
CA GLU A 157 -20.45 -1.83 16.90
C GLU A 157 -21.85 -1.34 16.52
N VAL A 158 -22.11 -1.07 15.23
CA VAL A 158 -23.44 -0.68 14.74
C VAL A 158 -24.46 -1.80 14.93
N GLU A 159 -24.10 -3.06 14.63
CA GLU A 159 -24.99 -4.21 14.86
C GLU A 159 -25.25 -4.44 16.36
N ASN A 160 -24.29 -4.16 17.24
CA ASN A 160 -24.50 -4.22 18.69
C ASN A 160 -25.52 -3.19 19.17
N ILE A 161 -25.54 -1.98 18.59
CA ILE A 161 -26.56 -0.97 18.94
C ILE A 161 -27.98 -1.48 18.62
N LYS A 162 -28.14 -2.25 17.53
CA LYS A 162 -29.42 -2.90 17.22
C LYS A 162 -29.90 -3.81 18.34
N GLN A 163 -28.98 -4.55 18.96
CA GLN A 163 -29.29 -5.41 20.09
C GLN A 163 -29.58 -4.58 21.35
N GLU A 164 -28.81 -3.51 21.61
CA GLU A 164 -29.06 -2.57 22.72
C GLU A 164 -30.48 -1.97 22.65
N ILE A 165 -30.98 -1.62 21.45
CA ILE A 165 -32.36 -1.12 21.26
C ILE A 165 -33.40 -2.17 21.67
N LYS A 166 -33.16 -3.45 21.34
CA LYS A 166 -34.07 -4.56 21.74
C LYS A 166 -34.05 -4.77 23.25
N ASP A 167 -32.87 -4.67 23.86
CA ASP A 167 -32.66 -4.92 25.28
C ASP A 167 -33.25 -3.83 26.18
N CYS A 168 -33.57 -2.64 25.64
CA CYS A 168 -34.27 -1.57 26.36
C CYS A 168 -35.68 -1.95 26.85
N GLY A 169 -36.28 -3.06 26.40
CA GLY A 169 -37.56 -3.56 26.90
C GLY A 169 -38.77 -2.67 26.57
N HIS A 170 -39.75 -2.59 27.48
CA HIS A 170 -41.02 -1.88 27.28
C HIS A 170 -41.33 -0.88 28.43
N GLY A 171 -42.25 0.06 28.17
CA GLY A 171 -42.71 1.07 29.13
C GLY A 171 -41.84 2.34 29.21
N LEU A 172 -42.13 3.25 30.15
CA LEU A 172 -41.44 4.55 30.27
C LEU A 172 -39.90 4.47 30.47
N LYS A 173 -39.41 3.38 31.08
CA LYS A 173 -37.95 3.15 31.18
C LYS A 173 -37.32 2.84 29.82
N ALA A 174 -38.07 2.17 28.93
CA ALA A 174 -37.62 1.91 27.57
C ALA A 174 -37.50 3.20 26.76
N VAL A 175 -38.43 4.15 26.92
CA VAL A 175 -38.37 5.47 26.26
C VAL A 175 -37.04 6.19 26.56
N LYS A 176 -36.67 6.29 27.84
CA LYS A 176 -35.40 6.93 28.24
C LYS A 176 -34.16 6.17 27.75
N CYS A 177 -34.23 4.83 27.72
CA CYS A 177 -33.15 3.99 27.21
C CYS A 177 -32.94 4.21 25.70
N ILE A 178 -34.03 4.13 24.92
CA ILE A 178 -33.99 4.29 23.46
C ILE A 178 -33.60 5.72 23.07
N ALA A 179 -34.09 6.75 23.78
CA ALA A 179 -33.69 8.14 23.50
C ALA A 179 -32.19 8.37 23.68
N LYS A 180 -31.56 7.78 24.72
CA LYS A 180 -30.09 7.84 24.89
C LYS A 180 -29.36 7.14 23.75
N LEU A 181 -29.85 6.00 23.30
CA LEU A 181 -29.30 5.29 22.15
C LEU A 181 -29.46 6.11 20.87
N ALA A 182 -30.59 6.75 20.63
CA ALA A 182 -30.82 7.61 19.48
C ALA A 182 -29.78 8.74 19.41
N VAL A 183 -29.51 9.43 20.53
CA VAL A 183 -28.47 10.48 20.60
C VAL A 183 -27.08 9.91 20.30
N LYS A 184 -26.75 8.71 20.81
CA LYS A 184 -25.49 8.02 20.49
C LYS A 184 -25.40 7.72 18.99
N ILE A 185 -26.45 7.12 18.40
CA ILE A 185 -26.49 6.81 16.96
C ILE A 185 -26.35 8.09 16.12
N GLU A 186 -27.01 9.19 16.49
CA GLU A 186 -26.89 10.46 15.78
C GLU A 186 -25.46 11.01 15.78
N LYS A 187 -24.75 10.89 16.90
CA LYS A 187 -23.32 11.23 16.97
C LYS A 187 -22.48 10.28 16.09
N ASP A 188 -22.81 9.00 16.12
CA ASP A 188 -22.10 7.96 15.40
C ASP A 188 -22.29 8.09 13.87
N ILE A 189 -23.43 8.62 13.40
CA ILE A 189 -23.72 8.87 11.97
C ILE A 189 -22.63 9.73 11.32
N THR A 190 -22.05 10.66 12.06
CA THR A 190 -21.00 11.55 11.54
C THR A 190 -19.61 11.09 11.95
N SER A 191 -19.44 10.71 13.21
CA SER A 191 -18.12 10.40 13.75
C SER A 191 -17.52 9.10 13.21
N LEU A 192 -18.34 8.06 12.96
CA LEU A 192 -17.84 6.78 12.46
C LEU A 192 -17.34 6.87 11.01
N PRO A 193 -18.09 7.45 10.04
CA PRO A 193 -17.57 7.67 8.68
C PRO A 193 -16.29 8.49 8.66
N THR A 194 -16.21 9.59 9.43
CA THR A 194 -14.99 10.41 9.50
C THR A 194 -13.80 9.65 10.06
N LYS A 195 -14.01 8.77 11.04
CA LYS A 195 -12.96 7.90 11.57
C LYS A 195 -12.47 6.92 10.51
N ILE A 196 -13.38 6.28 9.77
CA ILE A 196 -13.06 5.40 8.64
C ILE A 196 -12.22 6.15 7.60
N GLU A 197 -12.67 7.33 7.15
CA GLU A 197 -11.95 8.15 6.18
C GLU A 197 -10.54 8.51 6.66
N THR A 198 -10.38 8.87 7.94
CA THR A 198 -9.09 9.23 8.53
C THR A 198 -8.13 8.05 8.57
N ASP A 199 -8.59 6.89 9.03
CA ASP A 199 -7.78 5.67 9.11
C ASP A 199 -7.36 5.20 7.70
N ILE A 200 -8.25 5.30 6.72
CA ILE A 200 -7.97 4.94 5.32
C ILE A 200 -7.00 5.94 4.69
N ALA A 201 -7.18 7.24 4.90
CA ALA A 201 -6.26 8.25 4.40
C ALA A 201 -4.84 8.04 4.95
N ALA A 202 -4.71 7.73 6.25
CA ALA A 202 -3.42 7.39 6.84
C ALA A 202 -2.81 6.14 6.20
N THR A 203 -3.62 5.11 5.93
CA THR A 203 -3.19 3.86 5.28
C THR A 203 -2.74 4.11 3.84
N VAL A 204 -3.47 4.90 3.06
CA VAL A 204 -3.08 5.31 1.70
C VAL A 204 -1.74 6.03 1.70
N VAL A 205 -1.46 6.87 2.71
CA VAL A 205 -0.15 7.51 2.87
C VAL A 205 0.94 6.49 3.16
N MET A 206 0.69 5.50 4.03
CA MET A 206 1.64 4.42 4.30
C MET A 206 1.95 3.60 3.03
N ILE A 207 0.93 3.28 2.22
CA ILE A 207 1.10 2.60 0.93
C ILE A 207 1.93 3.47 -0.03
N ALA A 208 1.66 4.76 -0.12
CA ALA A 208 2.42 5.68 -0.95
C ALA A 208 3.90 5.76 -0.55
N GLN A 209 4.21 5.66 0.75
CA GLN A 209 5.59 5.63 1.25
C GLN A 209 6.35 4.36 0.85
N LEU A 210 5.67 3.28 0.45
CA LEU A 210 6.32 2.08 -0.07
C LEU A 210 7.07 2.33 -1.37
N GLU A 211 6.67 3.34 -2.16
CA GLU A 211 7.36 3.72 -3.39
C GLU A 211 8.85 3.98 -3.16
N GLN A 212 9.19 4.66 -2.07
CA GLN A 212 10.59 4.90 -1.72
C GLN A 212 11.33 3.59 -1.41
N LYS A 213 10.67 2.67 -0.70
CA LYS A 213 11.26 1.36 -0.36
C LYS A 213 11.45 0.48 -1.60
N VAL A 214 10.51 0.52 -2.53
CA VAL A 214 10.60 -0.18 -3.83
C VAL A 214 11.74 0.42 -4.66
N ASN A 215 11.86 1.75 -4.71
CA ASN A 215 13.01 2.40 -5.33
C ASN A 215 14.34 1.97 -4.70
N SER A 216 14.42 1.87 -3.37
CA SER A 216 15.61 1.37 -2.70
C SER A 216 15.92 -0.09 -3.06
N CYS A 217 14.92 -0.97 -3.10
CA CYS A 217 15.09 -2.34 -3.57
C CYS A 217 15.74 -2.38 -4.96
N ALA A 218 15.26 -1.55 -5.89
CA ALA A 218 15.79 -1.47 -7.24
C ALA A 218 17.20 -0.88 -7.29
N SER A 219 17.42 0.30 -6.69
CA SER A 219 18.72 0.99 -6.74
C SER A 219 19.85 0.18 -6.10
N ASP A 220 19.56 -0.54 -5.01
CA ASP A 220 20.53 -1.35 -4.31
C ASP A 220 20.96 -2.54 -5.18
N ASN A 221 20.02 -3.20 -5.84
CA ASN A 221 20.32 -4.34 -6.73
C ASN A 221 21.05 -3.90 -8.00
N VAL A 222 20.68 -2.75 -8.61
CA VAL A 222 21.43 -2.19 -9.75
C VAL A 222 22.86 -1.91 -9.34
N SER A 223 23.06 -1.29 -8.17
CA SER A 223 24.39 -0.95 -7.66
C SER A 223 25.23 -2.19 -7.37
N LYS A 224 24.65 -3.23 -6.77
CA LYS A 224 25.33 -4.51 -6.53
C LYS A 224 25.70 -5.22 -7.83
N SER A 225 24.75 -5.32 -8.78
CA SER A 225 25.01 -5.90 -10.10
C SER A 225 26.16 -5.20 -10.80
N LYS A 226 26.17 -3.86 -10.79
CA LYS A 226 27.26 -3.07 -11.34
C LYS A 226 28.58 -3.36 -10.63
N SER A 227 28.60 -3.25 -9.30
CA SER A 227 29.83 -3.42 -8.51
C SER A 227 30.45 -4.81 -8.69
N GLU A 228 29.63 -5.86 -8.74
CA GLU A 228 30.13 -7.21 -8.98
C GLU A 228 30.66 -7.41 -10.39
N GLY A 229 29.97 -6.87 -11.40
CA GLY A 229 30.47 -6.97 -12.77
C GLY A 229 31.76 -6.17 -12.99
N ASP A 230 31.87 -5.00 -12.37
CA ASP A 230 33.10 -4.19 -12.40
C ASP A 230 34.27 -4.95 -11.73
N ALA A 231 34.01 -5.70 -10.66
CA ALA A 231 35.00 -6.57 -10.02
C ALA A 231 35.45 -7.72 -10.94
N VAL A 232 34.54 -8.31 -11.72
CA VAL A 232 34.89 -9.33 -12.72
C VAL A 232 35.77 -8.72 -13.83
N VAL A 233 35.40 -7.57 -14.37
CA VAL A 233 36.20 -6.85 -15.38
C VAL A 233 37.61 -6.55 -14.85
N ALA A 234 37.73 -6.10 -13.60
CA ALA A 234 39.02 -5.83 -12.98
C ALA A 234 39.87 -7.09 -12.81
N ALA A 235 39.25 -8.22 -12.42
CA ALA A 235 39.93 -9.51 -12.31
C ALA A 235 40.47 -9.99 -13.67
N VAL A 236 39.65 -9.93 -14.73
CA VAL A 236 40.06 -10.26 -16.10
C VAL A 236 41.20 -9.34 -16.53
N THR A 237 41.06 -8.02 -16.36
CA THR A 237 42.07 -7.04 -16.75
C THR A 237 43.42 -7.30 -16.06
N THR A 238 43.40 -7.59 -14.76
CA THR A 238 44.61 -7.90 -13.98
C THR A 238 45.27 -9.19 -14.47
N CYS A 239 44.47 -10.23 -14.73
CA CYS A 239 44.99 -11.50 -15.26
C CYS A 239 45.64 -11.34 -16.63
N VAL A 240 44.97 -10.63 -17.56
CA VAL A 240 45.51 -10.36 -18.91
C VAL A 240 46.80 -9.55 -18.86
N ALA A 241 46.85 -8.50 -18.02
CA ALA A 241 48.05 -7.69 -17.84
C ALA A 241 49.26 -8.50 -17.31
N GLY A 242 49.02 -9.53 -16.51
CA GLY A 242 50.08 -10.44 -16.04
C GLY A 242 50.62 -11.39 -17.13
N LYS A 243 49.92 -11.54 -18.25
CA LYS A 243 50.29 -12.44 -19.35
C LYS A 243 50.91 -11.73 -20.55
N ILE A 244 50.58 -10.46 -20.77
CA ILE A 244 51.16 -9.66 -21.86
C ILE A 244 52.52 -9.11 -21.37
N PRO A 245 53.65 -9.49 -22.00
CA PRO A 245 54.95 -8.96 -21.62
C PRO A 245 55.00 -7.45 -21.86
N ALA A 246 55.63 -6.73 -20.92
CA ALA A 246 55.77 -5.27 -20.94
C ALA A 246 56.60 -4.75 -22.12
#